data_AF-A0A7Y5GCU8-F1
#
_entry.id   AF-A0A7Y5GCU8-F1
#
_cell.length_a   1.000
_cell.length_b   1.000
_cell.length_c   1.000
_cell.angle_alpha   90.00
_cell.angle_beta   90.00
_cell.angle_gamma   90.00
#
_symmetry.space_group_name_H-M   'P 1'
#
loop_
_entity.id
_entity.type
_entity.pdbx_description
1 polymer ?
#
loop_
_entity_poly.entity_id
_entity_poly.type
_entity_poly.pdbx_seq_one_letter_code
_entity_poly.pdbx_strand_id
1 'polypeptide(L)'
;MRDAARQQFRWAPHTSGVSFVKPKDYQAGETITAPTPYAAWLALRGTPSALCVGDLLEMPDGDLRICKYVGFEQARWVVPETKPPEQTSVQPVLRHPSDT
;
A
#
# COMPACT_ATOMS: atom_id res chain seq x y z
N MET A 1 0.42 13.67 7.60
CA MET A 1 0.49 13.78 6.12
C MET A 1 1.05 15.14 5.72
N ARG A 2 2.03 15.21 4.79
CA ARG A 2 2.57 16.48 4.25
C ARG A 2 1.60 17.08 3.21
N ASP A 3 1.49 18.41 3.14
CA ASP A 3 0.55 19.11 2.25
C ASP A 3 0.70 18.79 0.76
N ALA A 4 1.92 18.50 0.30
CA ALA A 4 2.17 18.10 -1.08
C ALA A 4 1.47 16.78 -1.46
N ALA A 5 1.36 15.82 -0.53
CA ALA A 5 0.67 14.55 -0.77
C ALA A 5 -0.86 14.76 -0.87
N ARG A 6 -1.40 15.78 -0.20
CA ARG A 6 -2.83 16.11 -0.21
C ARG A 6 -3.29 16.65 -1.57
N GLN A 7 -2.41 17.34 -2.30
CA GLN A 7 -2.72 17.90 -3.61
C GLN A 7 -2.78 16.85 -4.71
N GLN A 8 -2.00 15.77 -4.61
CA GLN A 8 -1.95 14.73 -5.64
C GLN A 8 -3.27 13.95 -5.79
N PHE A 9 -4.04 13.81 -4.70
CA PHE A 9 -5.38 13.22 -4.73
C PHE A 9 -6.45 14.12 -5.35
N ARG A 10 -6.18 15.43 -5.47
CA ARG A 10 -7.15 16.42 -5.95
C ARG A 10 -7.33 16.39 -7.47
N TRP A 11 -6.38 15.81 -8.20
CA TRP A 11 -6.33 15.76 -9.66
C TRP A 11 -6.45 14.33 -10.22
N ALA A 12 -6.61 13.33 -9.37
CA ALA A 12 -6.85 11.97 -9.82
C ALA A 12 -8.26 11.89 -10.45
N PRO A 13 -8.40 11.34 -11.67
CA PRO A 13 -9.71 11.09 -12.25
C PRO A 13 -10.51 10.25 -11.26
N HIS A 14 -11.82 10.50 -11.19
CA HIS A 14 -12.74 9.73 -10.35
C HIS A 14 -12.94 8.35 -10.98
N THR A 15 -11.87 7.59 -11.10
CA THR A 15 -11.87 6.24 -11.62
C THR A 15 -12.26 5.36 -10.44
N SER A 16 -13.47 4.82 -10.47
CA SER A 16 -13.83 3.65 -9.65
C SER A 16 -12.74 2.59 -9.87
N GLY A 17 -11.84 2.43 -8.90
CA GLY A 17 -10.60 1.67 -9.09
C GLY A 17 -9.81 1.51 -7.80
N VAL A 18 -8.62 0.94 -7.90
CA VAL A 18 -7.71 0.75 -6.77
C VAL A 18 -6.77 1.96 -6.70
N SER A 19 -6.68 2.60 -5.53
CA SER A 19 -5.74 3.68 -5.27
C SER A 19 -4.34 3.14 -5.00
N PHE A 20 -3.38 3.49 -5.85
CA PHE A 20 -1.97 3.12 -5.66
C PHE A 20 -1.26 4.14 -4.78
N VAL A 21 -0.74 3.67 -3.64
CA VAL A 21 -0.14 4.50 -2.59
C VAL A 21 1.30 4.06 -2.31
N LYS A 22 2.20 4.98 -1.94
CA LYS A 22 3.59 4.62 -1.64
C LYS A 22 3.77 4.49 -0.13
N PRO A 23 4.34 3.39 0.39
CA PRO A 23 4.51 3.19 1.83
C PRO A 23 5.20 4.36 2.55
N LYS A 24 6.21 4.97 1.91
CA LYS A 24 6.98 6.11 2.45
C LYS A 24 6.17 7.39 2.71
N ASP A 25 4.98 7.51 2.13
CA ASP A 25 4.13 8.69 2.27
C ASP A 25 3.20 8.58 3.50
N TYR A 26 3.20 7.44 4.18
CA TYR A 26 2.34 7.11 5.31
C TYR A 26 3.16 6.79 6.56
N GLN A 27 2.54 7.01 7.72
CA GLN A 27 3.09 6.66 9.02
C GLN A 27 2.10 5.72 9.72
N ALA A 28 2.62 4.75 10.47
CA ALA A 28 1.79 3.87 11.28
C ALA A 28 0.93 4.68 12.25
N GLY A 29 -0.38 4.43 12.22
CA GLY A 29 -1.35 5.03 13.12
C GLY A 29 -1.69 4.11 14.29
N GLU A 30 -2.82 4.40 14.93
CA GLU A 30 -3.37 3.58 16.00
C GLU A 30 -4.11 2.35 15.45
N THR A 31 -4.13 1.28 16.25
CA THR A 31 -4.96 0.11 15.96
C THR A 31 -6.31 0.26 16.65
N ILE A 32 -7.39 0.04 15.90
CA ILE A 32 -8.77 0.07 16.42
C ILE A 32 -9.50 -1.21 16.06
N THR A 33 -10.28 -1.74 17.01
CA THR A 33 -11.19 -2.86 16.76
C THR A 33 -12.54 -2.34 16.31
N ALA A 34 -12.95 -2.69 15.09
CA ALA A 34 -14.26 -2.34 14.55
C ALA A 34 -14.74 -3.42 13.55
N PRO A 35 -16.06 -3.61 13.41
CA PRO A 35 -16.62 -4.63 12.50
C PRO A 35 -16.47 -4.27 11.03
N THR A 36 -16.32 -2.98 10.69
CA THR A 36 -16.16 -2.50 9.31
C THR A 36 -15.29 -1.23 9.28
N PRO A 37 -14.70 -0.86 8.12
CA PRO A 37 -13.99 0.41 7.97
C PRO A 37 -14.85 1.64 8.30
N TYR A 38 -16.14 1.60 7.97
CA TYR A 38 -17.07 2.67 8.31
C TYR A 38 -17.30 2.77 9.83
N ALA A 39 -17.42 1.64 10.52
CA ALA A 39 -17.54 1.63 11.98
C ALA A 39 -16.26 2.16 12.65
N ALA A 40 -15.07 1.83 12.13
CA ALA A 40 -13.81 2.40 12.59
C ALA A 40 -13.80 3.93 12.40
N TRP A 41 -14.16 4.41 11.21
CA TRP A 41 -14.27 5.85 10.94
C TRP A 41 -15.22 6.55 11.91
N LEU A 42 -16.42 6.00 12.10
CA LEU A 42 -17.44 6.57 12.99
C LEU A 42 -16.94 6.64 14.44
N ALA A 43 -16.29 5.58 14.93
CA ALA A 43 -15.75 5.52 16.28
C ALA A 43 -14.61 6.53 16.52
N LEU A 44 -13.84 6.85 15.48
CA LEU A 44 -12.75 7.84 15.55
C LEU A 44 -13.23 9.28 15.32
N ARG A 45 -14.47 9.51 14.90
CA ARG A 45 -14.95 10.89 14.66
C ARG A 45 -14.94 11.69 15.95
N GLY A 46 -14.38 12.90 15.88
CA GLY A 46 -14.31 13.83 17.02
C GLY A 46 -13.17 13.52 17.98
N THR A 47 -12.35 12.50 17.73
CA THR A 47 -11.12 12.24 18.47
C THR A 47 -9.91 12.85 17.75
N PRO A 48 -8.74 12.97 18.41
CA PRO A 48 -7.49 13.37 17.76
C PRO A 48 -7.06 12.41 16.63
N SER A 49 -7.55 11.18 16.64
CA SER A 49 -7.23 10.11 15.68
C SER A 49 -8.28 9.99 14.57
N ALA A 50 -9.15 11.01 14.40
CA ALA A 50 -10.14 11.03 13.35
C ALA A 50 -9.49 10.90 11.96
N LEU A 51 -9.96 9.92 11.18
CA LEU A 51 -9.46 9.72 9.81
C LEU A 51 -9.85 10.90 8.92
N CYS A 52 -8.87 11.41 8.20
CA CYS A 52 -9.00 12.45 7.20
C CYS A 52 -9.00 11.88 5.78
N VAL A 53 -9.48 12.67 4.82
CA VAL A 53 -9.38 12.32 3.40
C VAL A 53 -7.90 12.13 3.02
N GLY A 54 -7.60 10.95 2.46
CA GLY A 54 -6.25 10.51 2.11
C GLY A 54 -5.61 9.53 3.09
N ASP A 55 -6.17 9.37 4.29
CA ASP A 55 -5.66 8.41 5.28
C ASP A 55 -6.02 6.97 4.90
N LEU A 56 -5.22 6.02 5.39
CA LEU A 56 -5.37 4.59 5.12
C LEU A 56 -5.85 3.86 6.37
N LEU A 57 -6.72 2.89 6.15
CA LEU A 57 -7.00 1.79 7.08
C LEU A 57 -6.42 0.51 6.50
N GLU A 58 -5.64 -0.18 7.32
CA GLU A 58 -5.14 -1.52 7.04
C GLU A 58 -6.00 -2.54 7.80
N MET A 59 -6.50 -3.52 7.07
CA MET A 59 -7.29 -4.62 7.61
C MET A 59 -6.36 -5.76 8.07
N PRO A 60 -6.83 -6.66 8.97
CA PRO A 60 -5.98 -7.75 9.49
C PRO A 60 -5.45 -8.73 8.42
N ASP A 61 -6.12 -8.82 7.28
CA ASP A 61 -5.72 -9.61 6.11
C ASP A 61 -4.73 -8.89 5.19
N GLY A 62 -4.34 -7.65 5.53
CA GLY A 62 -3.44 -6.79 4.75
C GLY A 62 -4.16 -5.94 3.69
N ASP A 63 -5.49 -5.99 3.60
CA ASP A 63 -6.24 -5.14 2.69
C ASP A 63 -6.18 -3.66 3.12
N LEU A 64 -5.90 -2.77 2.16
CA LEU A 64 -5.88 -1.34 2.42
C LEU A 64 -7.16 -0.66 1.92
N ARG A 65 -7.66 0.27 2.73
CA ARG A 65 -8.78 1.15 2.38
C ARG A 65 -8.37 2.60 2.56
N ILE A 66 -8.49 3.40 1.50
CA ILE A 66 -8.23 4.84 1.56
C ILE A 66 -9.53 5.61 1.83
N CYS A 67 -9.47 6.55 2.77
CA CYS A 67 -10.58 7.44 3.10
C CYS A 67 -10.73 8.53 2.03
N LYS A 68 -11.89 8.61 1.39
CA LYS A 68 -12.28 9.62 0.39
C LYS A 68 -13.52 10.38 0.86
N TYR A 69 -13.85 11.48 0.17
CA TYR A 69 -15.05 12.28 0.47
C TYR A 69 -16.36 11.47 0.41
N VAL A 70 -16.43 10.47 -0.47
CA VAL A 70 -17.63 9.65 -0.69
C VAL A 70 -17.63 8.33 0.09
N GLY A 71 -16.58 8.05 0.88
CA GLY A 71 -16.42 6.79 1.61
C GLY A 71 -15.04 6.18 1.45
N PHE A 72 -14.94 4.86 1.52
CA PHE A 72 -13.68 4.13 1.40
C PHE A 72 -13.50 3.47 0.05
N GLU A 73 -12.29 3.51 -0.49
CA GLU A 73 -11.90 2.81 -1.71
C GLU A 73 -10.77 1.83 -1.42
N GLN A 74 -10.65 0.75 -2.20
CA GLN A 74 -9.50 -0.15 -2.12
C GLN A 74 -8.21 0.58 -2.46
N ALA A 75 -7.14 0.30 -1.71
CA ALA A 75 -5.81 0.80 -2.00
C ALA A 75 -4.80 -0.35 -2.08
N ARG A 76 -3.66 -0.11 -2.73
CA ARG A 76 -2.53 -1.03 -2.78
C ARG A 76 -1.22 -0.26 -2.69
N TRP A 77 -0.25 -0.85 -1.99
CA TRP A 77 1.11 -0.35 -1.99
C TRP A 77 1.72 -0.44 -3.40
N VAL A 78 2.32 0.64 -3.86
CA VAL A 78 3.26 0.62 -4.99
C VAL A 78 4.55 0.01 -4.46
N VAL A 79 4.75 -1.27 -4.72
CA VAL A 79 6.02 -1.96 -4.44
C VAL A 79 6.91 -1.78 -5.67
N PRO A 80 8.07 -1.13 -5.57
CA PRO A 80 9.04 -1.12 -6.65
C PRO A 80 9.45 -2.57 -6.96
N GLU A 81 9.49 -2.96 -8.23
CA GLU A 81 10.02 -4.27 -8.62
C GLU A 81 11.46 -4.39 -8.13
N THR A 82 11.69 -5.19 -7.10
CA THR A 82 13.03 -5.67 -6.79
C THR A 82 13.46 -6.54 -7.97
N LYS A 83 14.49 -6.09 -8.69
CA LYS A 83 15.22 -6.92 -9.66
C LYS A 83 15.40 -8.30 -9.02
N PRO A 84 14.93 -9.40 -9.64
CA PRO A 84 15.16 -10.73 -9.12
C PRO A 84 16.66 -10.90 -8.86
N PRO A 85 17.09 -11.53 -7.76
CA PRO A 85 18.49 -11.87 -7.60
C PRO A 85 18.88 -12.67 -8.85
N GLU A 86 19.83 -12.12 -9.59
CA GLU A 86 20.40 -12.71 -10.79
C GLU A 86 20.77 -14.15 -10.44
N GLN A 87 19.98 -15.09 -10.95
CA GLN A 87 20.21 -16.52 -10.80
C GLN A 87 21.60 -16.76 -11.37
N THR A 88 22.59 -16.84 -10.48
CA THR A 88 23.96 -17.17 -10.85
C THR A 88 23.86 -18.57 -11.44
N SER A 89 23.88 -18.66 -12.76
CA SER A 89 23.92 -19.94 -13.44
C SER A 89 25.23 -20.59 -13.04
N VAL A 90 25.14 -21.55 -12.13
CA VAL A 90 26.20 -22.54 -11.97
C VAL A 90 26.21 -23.35 -13.26
N GLN A 91 26.92 -22.85 -14.26
CA GLN A 91 27.21 -23.62 -15.46
C GLN A 91 28.00 -24.85 -15.01
N PRO A 92 27.55 -26.08 -15.31
CA PRO A 92 28.38 -27.24 -15.06
C PRO A 92 29.59 -27.13 -15.97
N VAL A 93 30.79 -27.03 -15.39
CA VAL A 93 32.03 -27.20 -16.13
C VAL A 93 32.02 -28.62 -16.71
N LEU A 94 31.76 -28.72 -18.01
CA LEU A 94 31.92 -29.96 -18.76
C LEU A 94 33.43 -30.18 -18.91
N ARG A 95 34.02 -31.05 -18.07
CA ARG A 95 35.38 -31.53 -18.32
C ARG A 95 35.31 -32.54 -19.45
N HIS A 96 35.75 -32.16 -20.65
CA HIS A 96 36.10 -33.12 -21.68
C HIS A 96 37.25 -34.00 -21.17
N PRO A 97 37.15 -35.34 -21.23
CA PRO A 97 38.34 -36.17 -21.16
C PRO A 97 39.13 -35.93 -22.44
N SER A 98 40.35 -35.42 -22.28
CA SER A 98 41.36 -35.41 -23.34
C SER A 98 41.68 -36.85 -23.73
N ASP A 99 41.77 -37.08 -25.04
CA ASP A 99 42.29 -38.28 -25.70
C ASP A 99 43.43 -38.98 -24.93
N THR A 100 43.31 -40.31 -24.77
CA THR A 100 44.37 -41.31 -25.00
C THR A 100 43.73 -42.69 -25.19
#